data_AF-A0A511AYD7-F1
#
_entry.id   AF-A0A511AYD7-F1
#
_cell.length_a   1.000
_cell.length_b   1.000
_cell.length_c   1.000
_cell.angle_alpha   90.00
_cell.angle_beta   90.00
_cell.angle_gamma   90.00
#
_symmetry.space_group_name_H-M   'P 1'
#
loop_
_entity.id
_entity.type
_entity.pdbx_description
1 polymer ?
#
loop_
_entity_poly.entity_id
_entity_poly.type
_entity_poly.pdbx_seq_one_letter_code
_entity_poly.pdbx_strand_id
1 'polypeptide(L)' 'MPNLPKTWTTIALYSDAEGKYVPAPGARISLTRAALSDDLQTREMSISGRKVMQVRAK' A
#
# COMPACT_ATOMS: atom_id res chain seq x y z
N MET A 1 11.80 -9.70 -14.00
CA MET A 1 10.46 -9.43 -13.45
C MET A 1 10.63 -8.53 -12.23
N PRO A 2 9.95 -7.37 -12.13
CA PRO A 2 10.05 -6.54 -10.94
C PRO A 2 9.66 -7.39 -9.72
N ASN A 3 10.49 -7.38 -8.69
CA ASN A 3 10.40 -8.26 -7.54
C ASN A 3 9.18 -7.83 -6.68
N LEU A 4 7.99 -8.32 -7.03
CA LEU A 4 6.75 -7.99 -6.32
C LEU A 4 6.81 -8.54 -4.88
N PRO A 5 6.26 -7.79 -3.90
CA PRO A 5 6.35 -8.19 -2.50
C PRO A 5 5.57 -9.47 -2.24
N LYS A 6 6.27 -10.54 -1.83
CA LYS A 6 5.64 -11.82 -1.45
C LYS A 6 4.87 -11.77 -0.13
N THR A 7 5.16 -10.76 0.69
CA THR A 7 4.50 -10.48 1.96
C THR A 7 3.71 -9.19 1.85
N TRP A 8 2.74 -8.97 2.74
CA TRP A 8 2.04 -7.71 2.81
C TRP A 8 2.99 -6.55 3.13
N THR A 9 3.13 -5.62 2.19
CA THR A 9 3.98 -4.45 2.30
C THR A 9 3.12 -3.21 2.28
N THR A 10 3.31 -2.35 3.27
CA THR A 10 2.63 -1.06 3.33
C THR A 10 3.16 -0.12 2.25
N ILE A 11 2.26 0.41 1.43
CA ILE A 11 2.59 1.34 0.34
C ILE A 11 2.02 2.74 0.57
N ALA A 12 1.00 2.85 1.42
CA ALA A 12 0.45 4.13 1.82
C ALA A 12 -0.03 4.11 3.27
N LEU A 13 0.01 5.26 3.90
CA LEU A 13 -0.46 5.53 5.25
C LEU A 13 -1.57 6.57 5.13
N TYR A 14 -2.67 6.40 5.84
CA TYR A 14 -3.69 7.44 5.95
C TYR A 14 -3.19 8.52 6.90
N SER A 15 -3.21 9.76 6.43
CA SER A 15 -2.90 10.94 7.22
C SER A 15 -4.20 11.65 7.54
N ASP A 16 -4.67 11.53 8.80
CA ASP A 16 -5.85 12.25 9.28
C ASP A 16 -5.69 13.78 9.17
N ALA A 17 -4.46 14.29 9.28
CA ALA A 17 -4.16 15.72 9.12
C ALA A 17 -4.43 16.24 7.71
N GLU A 18 -4.27 15.40 6.68
CA GLU A 18 -4.50 15.75 5.27
C GLU A 18 -5.76 15.09 4.69
N GLY A 19 -6.45 14.23 5.45
CA GLY A 19 -7.63 13.47 5.02
C GLY A 19 -7.39 12.50 3.87
N LYS A 20 -6.13 12.11 3.59
CA LYS A 20 -5.75 11.33 2.40
C LYS A 20 -4.70 10.26 2.68
N TYR A 21 -4.59 9.30 1.76
CA TYR A 21 -3.50 8.33 1.75
C TYR A 21 -2.21 8.98 1.22
N VAL A 22 -1.18 9.04 2.06
CA VAL A 22 0.17 9.47 1.71
C VAL A 22 1.05 8.25 1.45
N PRO A 23 1.99 8.30 0.49
CA PRO A 23 2.92 7.20 0.25
C PRO A 23 3.71 6.87 1.51
N ALA A 24 3.82 5.58 1.83
CA ALA A 24 4.63 5.16 2.97
C ALA A 24 6.12 5.38 2.66
N PRO A 25 6.94 5.76 3.66
CA PRO A 25 8.38 5.86 3.46
C PRO A 25 8.96 4.50 3.05
N GLY A 26 9.66 4.47 1.92
CA GLY A 26 10.18 3.23 1.32
C GLY A 26 9.20 2.47 0.43
N ALA A 27 8.01 3.02 0.17
CA ALA A 27 7.06 2.43 -0.78
C ALA A 27 7.68 2.40 -2.19
N ARG A 28 7.90 1.18 -2.71
CA ARG A 28 8.37 0.95 -4.09
C ARG A 28 7.23 0.89 -5.11
N ILE A 29 6.00 0.75 -4.63
CA ILE A 29 4.79 0.59 -5.45
C ILE A 29 3.85 1.73 -5.09
N SER A 30 3.50 2.56 -6.06
CA SER A 30 2.51 3.62 -5.89
C SER A 30 1.09 3.04 -5.83
N LEU A 31 0.18 3.77 -5.17
CA LEU A 31 -1.25 3.42 -5.10
C LEU A 31 -1.86 3.17 -6.49
N THR A 32 -1.54 4.03 -7.46
CA THR A 32 -2.03 3.89 -8.84
C THR A 32 -1.54 2.61 -9.50
N ARG A 33 -0.26 2.24 -9.29
CA ARG A 33 0.30 0.99 -9.79
C ARG A 33 -0.38 -0.20 -9.16
N ALA A 34 -0.61 -0.15 -7.84
CA ALA A 34 -1.29 -1.21 -7.11
C ALA A 34 -2.75 -1.40 -7.55
N ALA A 35 -3.47 -0.32 -7.86
CA ALA A 35 -4.85 -0.37 -8.35
C ALA A 35 -4.97 -0.88 -9.80
N LEU A 36 -3.94 -0.65 -10.62
CA LEU A 36 -3.90 -1.04 -12.03
C LEU A 36 -3.19 -2.38 -12.30
N SER A 37 -2.60 -3.02 -11.28
CA SER A 37 -1.86 -4.27 -11.46
C SER A 37 -2.71 -5.46 -11.05
N ASP A 38 -3.06 -6.33 -12.01
CA ASP A 38 -3.72 -7.61 -11.74
C ASP A 38 -2.86 -8.60 -10.93
N ASP A 39 -1.54 -8.44 -10.98
CA ASP A 39 -0.58 -9.25 -10.22
C ASP A 39 -0.49 -8.87 -8.73
N LEU A 40 -1.17 -7.81 -8.30
CA LEU A 40 -1.11 -7.30 -6.94
C LEU A 40 -2.48 -7.40 -6.26
N GLN A 41 -2.48 -7.95 -5.05
CA GLN A 41 -3.61 -7.82 -4.13
C GLN A 41 -3.39 -6.60 -3.24
N THR A 42 -4.40 -5.74 -3.17
CA THR A 42 -4.46 -4.59 -2.25
C THR A 42 -5.35 -4.93 -1.05
N ARG A 43 -5.00 -4.40 0.12
CA ARG A 43 -5.90 -4.38 1.28
C ARG A 43 -5.71 -3.12 2.09
N GLU A 44 -6.79 -2.64 2.68
CA GLU A 44 -6.77 -1.59 3.71
C GLU A 44 -6.76 -2.27 5.09
N MET A 45 -5.96 -1.76 6.01
CA MET A 45 -5.92 -2.26 7.39
C MET A 45 -5.66 -1.14 8.38
N SER A 46 -6.25 -1.22 9.57
CA SER A 46 -5.94 -0.31 10.66
C SER A 46 -4.85 -0.91 11.55
N ILE A 47 -3.67 -0.29 11.57
CA ILE A 47 -2.55 -0.68 12.43
C ILE A 47 -2.33 0.43 13.47
N SER A 48 -2.47 0.08 14.76
CA SER A 48 -2.27 1.00 15.89
C SER A 48 -3.03 2.33 15.75
N GLY A 49 -4.29 2.25 15.31
CA GLY A 49 -5.17 3.42 15.15
C GLY A 49 -4.95 4.22 13.85
N ARG A 50 -3.99 3.84 12.99
CA ARG A 50 -3.77 4.45 11.67
C ARG A 50 -4.22 3.50 10.57
N LYS A 51 -4.99 4.00 9.61
CA LYS A 51 -5.31 3.24 8.40
C LYS A 51 -4.08 3.18 7.49
N VAL A 52 -3.79 2.01 6.95
CA VAL A 52 -2.67 1.79 6.05
C VAL A 52 -3.13 0.94 4.88
N MET A 53 -2.57 1.21 3.71
CA MET A 53 -2.82 0.43 2.51
C MET A 53 -1.62 -0.46 2.24
N GLN A 54 -1.87 -1.77 2.16
CA GLN A 54 -0.86 -2.77 1.91
C GLN A 54 -1.10 -3.47 0.59
N VAL A 55 -0.01 -3.94 -0.01
CA VAL A 55 -0.04 -4.78 -1.20
C VAL A 55 0.77 -6.05 -1.01
N ARG A 56 0.38 -7.10 -1.73
CA ARG A 56 1.21 -8.30 -1.94
C ARG A 56 1.05 -8.78 -3.37
N ALA A 57 2.01 -9.56 -3.85
CA ALA A 57 1.86 -10.36 -5.05
C ALA A 57 0.71 -11.36 -4.87
N LYS A 58 -0.05 -11.58 -5.95
CA LYS A 58 -1.13 -12.56 -6.00
C LYS A 58 -0.60 -13.99 -6.04
#